data_AF-A0A2V9U8V9-F1
#
_entry.id   AF-A0A2V9U8V9-F1
#
_cell.length_a   1.000
_cell.length_b   1.000
_cell.length_c   1.000
_cell.angle_alpha   90.00
_cell.angle_beta   90.00
_cell.angle_gamma   90.00
#
_symmetry.space_group_name_H-M   'P 1'
#
loop_
_entity.id
_entity.type
_entity.pdbx_description
1 polymer ?
#
loop_
_entity_poly.entity_id
_entity_poly.type
_entity_poly.pdbx_seq_one_letter_code
_entity_poly.pdbx_strand_id
1 'polypeptide(L)'
;MFNHSTESEVLPYTSTRPEPVGLILLDAHMKVVYVSSTARHILSYRNSGESGASDTNQLADRIQSVVFASSEAEGAASALMSGRRRYLCRPFLLELTGTAPHVPHAAILMERTSRRNDHLRRVVQQFKLTPREREALLLLAEGLTSKEIACRMNISPHTVRAFLHIIMIKFGVSTRSGIVGKVNGLL
;
A
#
# COMPACT_ATOMS: atom_id res chain seq x y z
N MET A 1 52.86 7.37 -5.02
CA MET A 1 52.03 8.17 -4.12
C MET A 1 50.70 8.42 -4.81
N PHE A 2 49.70 7.62 -4.46
CA PHE A 2 48.33 7.74 -4.96
C PHE A 2 47.63 8.80 -4.11
N ASN A 3 47.17 9.89 -4.73
CA ASN A 3 46.40 10.90 -4.03
C ASN A 3 44.91 10.69 -4.32
N HIS A 4 44.17 10.48 -3.23
CA HIS A 4 42.73 10.32 -3.18
C HIS A 4 42.01 11.56 -3.71
N SER A 5 41.04 11.37 -4.60
CA SER A 5 39.91 12.27 -4.82
C SER A 5 38.71 11.43 -5.25
N THR A 6 38.13 10.72 -4.30
CA THR A 6 36.79 10.13 -4.43
C THR A 6 35.77 11.24 -4.24
N GLU A 7 35.29 11.82 -5.35
CA GLU A 7 34.04 12.56 -5.39
C GLU A 7 32.94 11.66 -4.85
N SER A 8 32.39 12.06 -3.70
CA SER A 8 31.21 11.44 -3.12
C SER A 8 30.01 11.83 -3.98
N GLU A 9 29.54 10.89 -4.79
CA GLU A 9 28.29 11.00 -5.54
C GLU A 9 27.13 11.04 -4.55
N VAL A 10 26.70 12.24 -4.19
CA VAL A 10 25.54 12.48 -3.31
C VAL A 10 24.28 12.13 -4.10
N LEU A 11 23.75 10.92 -3.89
CA LEU A 11 22.42 10.55 -4.37
C LEU A 11 21.39 11.55 -3.83
N PRO A 12 20.47 12.08 -4.65
CA PRO A 12 19.46 13.00 -4.18
C PRO A 12 18.50 12.26 -3.23
N TYR A 13 18.61 12.56 -1.93
CA TYR A 13 17.59 12.23 -0.95
C TYR A 13 16.28 12.91 -1.38
N THR A 14 15.40 12.15 -2.04
CA THR A 14 14.02 12.60 -2.25
C THR A 14 13.40 12.77 -0.87
N SER A 15 13.16 14.02 -0.47
CA SER A 15 12.42 14.38 0.75
C SER A 15 10.96 13.93 0.61
N THR A 16 10.70 12.64 0.77
CA THR A 16 9.37 12.13 1.06
C THR A 16 9.16 12.37 2.54
N ARG A 17 8.32 13.36 2.89
CA ARG A 17 7.70 13.37 4.23
C ARG A 17 7.20 11.94 4.49
N PRO A 18 7.59 11.29 5.59
CA PRO A 18 7.08 9.95 5.88
C PRO A 18 5.56 10.01 5.81
N GLU A 19 4.97 9.12 5.01
CA GLU A 19 3.51 9.07 4.90
C GLU A 19 2.94 8.96 6.32
N PRO A 20 1.86 9.69 6.65
CA PRO A 20 1.37 9.72 8.02
C PRO A 20 0.93 8.32 8.43
N VAL A 21 1.70 7.69 9.33
CA VAL A 21 1.43 6.36 9.87
C VAL A 21 0.63 6.48 11.17
N GLY A 22 -0.50 5.75 11.24
CA GLY A 22 -1.27 5.58 12.46
C GLY A 22 -0.82 4.33 13.23
N LEU A 23 -0.86 4.38 14.56
CA LEU A 23 -0.56 3.24 15.43
C LEU A 23 -1.69 3.06 16.44
N ILE A 24 -2.12 1.82 16.62
CA ILE A 24 -3.03 1.38 17.69
C ILE A 24 -2.33 0.26 18.45
N LEU A 25 -2.32 0.30 19.78
CA LEU A 25 -1.83 -0.79 20.63
C LEU A 25 -2.99 -1.46 21.34
N LEU A 26 -2.94 -2.77 21.41
CA LEU A 26 -3.97 -3.63 21.97
C LEU A 26 -3.36 -4.51 23.06
N ASP A 27 -4.09 -4.74 24.16
CA ASP A 27 -3.71 -5.73 25.18
C ASP A 27 -4.08 -7.16 24.74
N ALA A 28 -3.82 -8.15 25.61
CA ALA A 28 -4.11 -9.56 25.37
C ALA A 28 -5.62 -9.86 25.16
N HIS A 29 -6.51 -8.95 25.57
CA HIS A 29 -7.96 -9.05 25.40
C HIS A 29 -8.46 -8.23 24.22
N MET A 30 -7.57 -7.80 23.32
CA MET A 30 -7.88 -6.94 22.18
C MET A 30 -8.48 -5.58 22.57
N LYS A 31 -8.27 -5.13 23.81
CA LYS A 31 -8.68 -3.78 24.23
C LYS A 31 -7.60 -2.77 23.88
N VAL A 32 -8.04 -1.60 23.47
CA VAL A 32 -7.16 -0.52 23.02
C VAL A 32 -6.48 0.12 24.22
N VAL A 33 -5.15 0.00 24.25
CA VAL A 33 -4.28 0.62 25.27
C VAL A 33 -3.81 2.00 24.81
N TYR A 34 -3.59 2.16 23.50
CA TYR A 34 -3.09 3.41 22.93
C TYR A 34 -3.57 3.60 21.50
N VAL A 35 -3.78 4.87 21.13
CA VAL A 35 -4.04 5.31 19.75
C VAL A 35 -3.17 6.53 19.50
N SER A 36 -2.42 6.57 18.40
CA SER A 36 -1.66 7.76 18.02
C SER A 36 -2.57 8.89 17.53
N SER A 37 -2.09 10.14 17.56
CA SER A 37 -2.82 11.28 17.00
C SER A 37 -3.15 11.08 15.51
N THR A 38 -2.18 10.59 14.73
CA THR A 38 -2.38 10.22 13.32
C THR A 38 -3.45 9.17 13.15
N ALA A 39 -3.44 8.11 13.98
CA ALA A 39 -4.48 7.08 13.96
C ALA A 39 -5.87 7.66 14.27
N ARG A 40 -5.98 8.53 15.29
CA ARG A 40 -7.23 9.23 15.59
C ARG A 40 -7.71 10.07 14.41
N HIS A 41 -6.82 10.81 13.73
CA HIS A 41 -7.18 11.59 12.54
C HIS A 41 -7.64 10.73 11.36
N ILE A 42 -7.01 9.58 11.13
CA ILE A 42 -7.44 8.62 10.09
C ILE A 42 -8.84 8.09 10.42
N LEU A 43 -9.08 7.78 11.69
CA LEU A 43 -10.33 7.19 12.20
C LEU A 43 -11.44 8.20 12.52
N SER A 44 -11.16 9.49 12.57
CA SER A 44 -12.19 10.52 12.82
C SER A 44 -12.71 11.16 11.52
N TYR A 45 -12.05 10.91 10.39
CA TYR A 45 -12.51 11.47 9.11
C TYR A 45 -13.83 10.83 8.68
N ARG A 46 -14.87 11.66 8.48
CA ARG A 46 -16.18 11.21 8.02
C ARG A 46 -16.13 10.71 6.58
N ASN A 47 -16.68 9.53 6.34
CA ASN A 47 -17.03 9.13 4.98
C ASN A 47 -18.30 9.89 4.59
N SER A 48 -18.30 10.49 3.41
CA SER A 48 -19.46 11.20 2.85
C SER A 48 -20.63 10.21 2.72
N GLY A 49 -21.54 10.21 3.69
CA GLY A 49 -22.68 9.29 3.78
C GLY A 49 -23.17 8.98 5.20
N GLU A 50 -22.36 9.20 6.24
CA GLU A 50 -22.74 8.89 7.63
C GLU A 50 -23.26 10.13 8.36
N SER A 51 -24.57 10.16 8.60
CA SER A 51 -25.26 11.25 9.33
C SER A 51 -25.67 10.75 10.72
N GLY A 52 -25.22 11.44 11.78
CA GLY A 52 -25.97 11.50 13.04
C GLY A 52 -25.37 10.89 14.33
N ALA A 53 -24.17 10.32 14.35
CA ALA A 53 -23.58 9.82 15.60
C ALA A 53 -22.68 10.87 16.29
N SER A 54 -22.74 10.94 17.63
CA SER A 54 -21.79 11.69 18.47
C SER A 54 -20.36 11.29 18.14
N ASP A 55 -19.47 12.26 17.88
CA ASP A 55 -18.12 12.06 17.33
C ASP A 55 -17.27 11.05 18.13
N THR A 56 -17.51 10.91 19.44
CA THR A 56 -16.80 9.98 20.33
C THR A 56 -17.24 8.52 20.13
N ASN A 57 -18.53 8.26 19.92
CA ASN A 57 -19.04 6.92 19.69
C ASN A 57 -18.60 6.41 18.31
N GLN A 58 -18.59 7.30 17.31
CA GLN A 58 -18.13 6.95 15.96
C GLN A 58 -16.65 6.54 15.93
N LEU A 59 -15.78 7.22 16.68
CA LEU A 59 -14.37 6.86 16.78
C LEU A 59 -14.19 5.49 17.45
N ALA A 60 -14.93 5.22 18.53
CA ALA A 60 -14.88 3.94 19.24
C ALA A 60 -15.33 2.78 18.32
N ASP A 61 -16.45 2.95 17.62
CA ASP A 61 -16.99 1.95 16.68
C ASP A 61 -16.01 1.67 15.53
N ARG A 62 -15.35 2.70 15.00
CA ARG A 62 -14.34 2.55 13.94
C ARG A 62 -13.08 1.86 14.44
N ILE A 63 -12.63 2.15 15.66
CA ILE A 63 -11.52 1.43 16.27
C ILE A 63 -11.88 -0.06 16.42
N GLN A 64 -13.08 -0.36 16.94
CA GLN A 64 -13.54 -1.74 17.08
C GLN A 64 -13.64 -2.46 15.73
N SER A 65 -14.18 -1.81 14.70
CA SER A 65 -14.25 -2.37 13.35
C SER A 65 -12.87 -2.70 12.78
N VAL A 66 -11.88 -1.82 12.96
CA VAL A 66 -10.50 -2.09 12.52
C VAL A 66 -9.87 -3.23 13.29
N VAL A 67 -10.04 -3.27 14.62
CA VAL A 67 -9.53 -4.33 15.48
C VAL A 67 -10.14 -5.69 15.09
N PHE A 68 -11.44 -5.73 14.87
CA PHE A 68 -12.15 -6.94 14.45
C PHE A 68 -11.67 -7.44 13.07
N ALA A 69 -11.65 -6.55 12.07
CA ALA A 69 -11.18 -6.90 10.73
C ALA A 69 -9.71 -7.35 10.70
N SER A 70 -8.87 -6.81 11.59
CA SER A 70 -7.47 -7.23 11.73
C SER A 70 -7.31 -8.55 12.49
N SER A 71 -8.25 -8.90 13.37
CA SER A 71 -8.27 -10.19 14.07
C SER A 71 -8.67 -11.34 13.14
N GLU A 72 -9.63 -11.12 12.24
CA GLU A 72 -10.07 -12.14 11.27
C GLU A 72 -9.03 -12.40 10.16
N ALA A 73 -8.16 -11.43 9.90
CA ALA A 73 -7.25 -11.47 8.76
C ALA A 73 -6.05 -12.42 8.91
N GLU A 74 -5.94 -13.25 9.96
CA GLU A 74 -4.82 -14.19 10.21
C GLU A 74 -3.42 -13.58 9.92
N GLY A 75 -3.18 -12.35 10.39
CA GLY A 75 -1.91 -11.65 10.17
C GLY A 75 -1.79 -10.91 8.82
N ALA A 76 -2.79 -11.01 7.94
CA ALA A 76 -2.86 -10.22 6.72
C ALA A 76 -3.34 -8.78 6.99
N ALA A 77 -2.96 -7.87 6.08
CA ALA A 77 -3.38 -6.48 6.16
C ALA A 77 -4.85 -6.33 5.75
N SER A 78 -5.67 -5.71 6.60
CA SER A 78 -7.02 -5.27 6.24
C SER A 78 -6.99 -3.87 5.60
N ALA A 79 -8.05 -3.47 4.89
CA ALA A 79 -8.14 -2.16 4.26
C ALA A 79 -9.23 -1.31 4.89
N LEU A 80 -8.89 -0.08 5.26
CA LEU A 80 -9.80 0.93 5.79
C LEU A 80 -9.91 2.12 4.84
N MET A 81 -11.12 2.60 4.61
CA MET A 81 -11.35 3.87 3.92
C MET A 81 -11.54 5.00 4.95
N SER A 82 -10.83 6.11 4.73
CA SER A 82 -10.94 7.35 5.48
C SER A 82 -11.10 8.50 4.48
N GLY A 83 -12.35 8.91 4.25
CA GLY A 83 -12.74 9.74 3.11
C GLY A 83 -12.39 9.06 1.78
N ARG A 84 -11.67 9.75 0.90
CA ARG A 84 -11.17 9.20 -0.39
C ARG A 84 -9.77 8.59 -0.29
N ARG A 85 -9.29 8.30 0.92
CA ARG A 85 -7.96 7.74 1.18
C ARG A 85 -8.12 6.32 1.72
N ARG A 86 -7.35 5.40 1.16
CA ARG A 86 -7.28 4.02 1.65
C ARG A 86 -6.04 3.86 2.54
N TYR A 87 -6.25 3.20 3.66
CA TYR A 87 -5.21 2.83 4.62
C TYR A 87 -5.16 1.31 4.70
N LEU A 88 -3.96 0.75 4.72
CA LEU A 88 -3.73 -0.65 5.06
C LEU A 88 -3.50 -0.73 6.56
N CYS A 89 -4.27 -1.58 7.22
CA CYS A 89 -4.18 -1.86 8.64
C CYS A 89 -3.47 -3.21 8.80
N ARG A 90 -2.21 -3.16 9.23
CA ARG A 90 -1.36 -4.35 9.43
C ARG A 90 -1.30 -4.71 10.90
N PRO A 91 -1.83 -5.88 11.32
CA PRO A 91 -1.64 -6.36 12.68
C PRO A 91 -0.24 -6.94 12.87
N PHE A 92 0.31 -6.74 14.06
CA PHE A 92 1.56 -7.33 14.54
C PHE A 92 1.30 -7.86 15.94
N LEU A 93 1.81 -9.04 16.26
CA LEU A 93 1.91 -9.50 17.64
C LEU A 93 3.18 -8.91 18.26
N LEU A 94 3.06 -8.47 19.51
CA LEU A 94 4.19 -7.93 20.27
C LEU A 94 4.58 -8.96 21.33
N GLU A 95 5.80 -9.48 21.22
CA GLU A 95 6.41 -10.27 22.30
C GLU A 95 7.00 -9.30 23.32
N LEU A 96 6.17 -8.88 24.28
CA LEU A 96 6.58 -7.98 25.36
C LEU A 96 6.66 -8.74 26.68
N THR A 97 7.86 -8.80 27.24
CA THR A 97 8.13 -9.31 28.58
C THR A 97 7.94 -8.20 29.60
N GLY A 98 6.75 -8.14 30.22
CA GLY A 98 6.44 -7.18 31.29
C GLY A 98 5.25 -7.64 32.14
N THR A 99 5.20 -7.23 33.40
CA THR A 99 4.16 -7.62 34.38
C THR A 99 3.15 -6.52 34.68
N ALA A 100 3.20 -5.40 33.95
CA ALA A 100 2.31 -4.27 34.17
C ALA A 100 0.87 -4.57 33.69
N PRO A 101 -0.18 -4.05 34.36
CA PRO A 101 -1.53 -4.09 33.80
C PRO A 101 -1.57 -3.33 32.46
N HIS A 102 -2.24 -3.90 31.46
CA HIS A 102 -2.33 -3.40 30.07
C HIS A 102 -1.03 -3.44 29.26
N VAL A 103 -0.17 -4.46 29.45
CA VAL A 103 0.92 -4.71 28.48
C VAL A 103 0.32 -4.87 27.08
N PRO A 104 0.77 -4.11 26.07
CA PRO A 104 0.29 -4.31 24.72
C PRO A 104 0.81 -5.65 24.19
N HIS A 105 -0.07 -6.48 23.67
CA HIS A 105 0.25 -7.78 23.07
C HIS A 105 0.10 -7.77 21.55
N ALA A 106 -0.52 -6.73 21.00
CA ALA A 106 -0.60 -6.52 19.57
C ALA A 106 -0.54 -5.03 19.21
N ALA A 107 -0.13 -4.75 17.98
CA ALA A 107 -0.16 -3.43 17.36
C ALA A 107 -0.86 -3.50 16.01
N ILE A 108 -1.57 -2.44 15.65
CA ILE A 108 -2.08 -2.24 14.28
C ILE A 108 -1.40 -1.00 13.72
N LEU A 109 -0.65 -1.19 12.63
CA LEU A 109 -0.06 -0.12 11.85
C LEU A 109 -1.01 0.28 10.73
N MET A 110 -1.33 1.57 10.65
CA MET A 110 -2.17 2.12 9.59
C MET A 110 -1.30 2.93 8.62
N GLU A 111 -1.07 2.36 7.45
CA GLU A 111 -0.24 2.98 6.41
C GLU A 111 -1.14 3.50 5.30
N ARG A 112 -0.97 4.77 4.93
CA ARG A 112 -1.67 5.30 3.77
C ARG A 112 -1.18 4.55 2.53
N THR A 113 -2.08 4.04 1.72
CA THR A 113 -1.70 3.63 0.37
C THR A 113 -1.89 4.82 -0.56
N SER A 114 -0.82 5.23 -1.24
CA SER A 114 -0.93 6.24 -2.30
C SER A 114 -1.95 5.76 -3.35
N ARG A 115 -2.77 6.68 -3.90
CA ARG A 115 -3.81 6.29 -4.88
C ARG A 115 -3.22 5.49 -6.04
N ARG A 116 -2.02 5.85 -6.48
CA ARG A 116 -1.25 5.14 -7.50
C ARG A 116 -0.98 3.69 -7.08
N ASN A 117 -0.48 3.45 -5.86
CA ASN A 117 -0.14 2.11 -5.39
C ASN A 117 -1.38 1.24 -5.15
N ASP A 118 -2.46 1.81 -4.62
CA ASP A 118 -3.72 1.08 -4.44
C ASP A 118 -4.31 0.69 -5.79
N HIS A 119 -4.28 1.62 -6.73
CA HIS A 119 -4.75 1.37 -8.08
C HIS A 119 -3.95 0.27 -8.79
N LEU A 120 -2.62 0.37 -8.78
CA LEU A 120 -1.74 -0.66 -9.34
C LEU A 120 -1.98 -2.03 -8.69
N ARG A 121 -2.20 -2.09 -7.37
CA ARG A 121 -2.56 -3.33 -6.68
C ARG A 121 -3.88 -3.90 -7.18
N ARG A 122 -4.91 -3.07 -7.33
CA ARG A 122 -6.21 -3.51 -7.87
C ARG A 122 -6.08 -4.01 -9.30
N VAL A 123 -5.35 -3.31 -10.16
CA VAL A 123 -5.09 -3.73 -11.54
C VAL A 123 -4.40 -5.10 -11.55
N VAL A 124 -3.37 -5.30 -10.73
CA VAL A 124 -2.66 -6.57 -10.62
C VAL A 124 -3.58 -7.70 -10.15
N GLN A 125 -4.43 -7.45 -9.14
CA GLN A 125 -5.37 -8.44 -8.61
C GLN A 125 -6.51 -8.75 -9.58
N GLN A 126 -7.14 -7.71 -10.13
CA GLN A 126 -8.27 -7.81 -11.07
C GLN A 126 -7.88 -8.62 -12.31
N PHE A 127 -6.69 -8.35 -12.86
CA PHE A 127 -6.20 -9.01 -14.07
C PHE A 127 -5.30 -10.21 -13.80
N LYS A 128 -5.12 -10.61 -12.52
CA LYS A 128 -4.28 -11.75 -12.10
C LYS A 128 -2.91 -11.73 -12.79
N LEU A 129 -2.23 -10.58 -12.69
CA LEU A 129 -0.92 -10.42 -13.31
C LEU A 129 0.14 -11.20 -12.53
N THR A 130 1.00 -11.92 -13.26
CA THR A 130 2.18 -12.56 -12.66
C THR A 130 3.20 -11.50 -12.26
N PRO A 131 4.18 -11.82 -11.38
CA PRO A 131 5.22 -10.86 -10.99
C PRO A 131 5.97 -10.27 -12.19
N ARG A 132 6.27 -11.08 -13.21
CA ARG A 132 6.96 -10.65 -14.44
C ARG A 132 6.08 -9.79 -15.35
N GLU A 133 4.79 -10.11 -15.47
CA GLU A 133 3.85 -9.25 -16.19
C GLU A 133 3.66 -7.90 -15.50
N ARG A 134 3.57 -7.89 -14.17
CA ARG A 134 3.50 -6.66 -13.38
C ARG A 134 4.73 -5.79 -13.61
N GLU A 135 5.92 -6.38 -13.56
CA GLU A 135 7.18 -5.69 -13.82
C GLU A 135 7.19 -5.03 -15.21
N ALA A 136 6.83 -5.79 -16.27
CA ALA A 136 6.73 -5.25 -17.62
C ALA A 136 5.68 -4.13 -17.75
N LEU A 137 4.54 -4.26 -17.07
CA LEU A 137 3.48 -3.25 -17.06
C LEU A 137 3.93 -1.93 -16.41
N LEU A 138 4.66 -2.00 -15.29
CA LEU A 138 5.14 -0.80 -14.59
C LEU A 138 6.12 -0.02 -15.46
N LEU A 139 7.07 -0.71 -16.07
CA LEU A 139 8.05 -0.09 -16.98
C LEU A 139 7.38 0.47 -18.24
N LEU A 140 6.34 -0.21 -18.75
CA LEU A 140 5.52 0.33 -19.83
C LEU A 140 4.80 1.63 -19.41
N ALA A 141 4.24 1.68 -18.20
CA ALA A 141 3.53 2.84 -17.69
C ALA A 141 4.45 4.05 -17.43
N GLU A 142 5.74 3.80 -17.19
CA GLU A 142 6.80 4.81 -17.15
C GLU A 142 7.20 5.35 -18.54
N GLY A 143 6.67 4.75 -19.62
CA GLY A 143 6.92 5.18 -21.00
C GLY A 143 8.06 4.45 -21.71
N LEU A 144 8.70 3.47 -21.07
CA LEU A 144 9.86 2.77 -21.64
C LEU A 144 9.47 1.92 -22.85
N THR A 145 10.27 1.98 -23.91
CA THR A 145 10.18 1.12 -25.09
C THR A 145 10.43 -0.35 -24.77
N SER A 146 10.00 -1.28 -25.62
CA SER A 146 10.25 -2.71 -25.40
C SER A 146 11.75 -3.07 -25.31
N LYS A 147 12.65 -2.26 -25.89
CA LYS A 147 14.11 -2.45 -25.77
C LYS A 147 14.60 -2.04 -24.39
N GLU A 148 14.13 -0.90 -23.87
CA GLU A 148 14.50 -0.42 -22.53
C GLU A 148 13.93 -1.33 -21.44
N ILE A 149 12.68 -1.77 -21.60
CA ILE A 149 12.05 -2.77 -20.70
C ILE A 149 12.88 -4.06 -20.71
N ALA A 150 13.27 -4.55 -21.90
CA ALA A 150 14.07 -5.76 -22.04
C ALA A 150 15.41 -5.66 -21.32
N CYS A 151 16.10 -4.52 -21.49
CA CYS A 151 17.34 -4.22 -20.77
C CYS A 151 17.14 -4.27 -19.26
N ARG A 152 16.11 -3.60 -18.75
CA ARG A 152 15.84 -3.47 -17.30
C ARG A 152 15.39 -4.78 -16.65
N MET A 153 14.69 -5.63 -17.40
CA MET A 153 14.24 -6.95 -16.95
C MET A 153 15.25 -8.06 -17.21
N ASN A 154 16.38 -7.76 -17.88
CA ASN A 154 17.39 -8.72 -18.35
C ASN A 154 16.81 -9.88 -19.19
N ILE A 155 16.02 -9.55 -20.21
CA ILE A 155 15.37 -10.49 -21.15
C ILE A 155 15.44 -9.96 -22.58
N SER A 156 14.98 -10.75 -23.56
CA SER A 156 14.93 -10.29 -24.95
C SER A 156 13.77 -9.32 -25.22
N PRO A 157 13.89 -8.37 -26.16
CA PRO A 157 12.77 -7.55 -26.62
C PRO A 157 11.59 -8.37 -27.16
N HIS A 158 11.86 -9.57 -27.70
CA HIS A 158 10.83 -10.50 -28.14
C HIS A 158 10.02 -11.03 -26.94
N THR A 159 10.69 -11.39 -25.85
CA THR A 159 10.03 -11.83 -24.59
C THR A 159 9.17 -10.71 -24.01
N VAL A 160 9.63 -9.45 -24.05
CA VAL A 160 8.81 -8.31 -23.64
C VAL A 160 7.53 -8.19 -24.48
N ARG A 161 7.63 -8.36 -25.82
CA ARG A 161 6.43 -8.34 -26.68
C ARG A 161 5.45 -9.45 -26.31
N ALA A 162 5.94 -10.64 -25.96
CA ALA A 162 5.10 -11.74 -25.48
C ALA A 162 4.40 -11.38 -24.15
N PHE A 163 5.12 -10.78 -23.19
CA PHE A 163 4.49 -10.28 -21.95
C PHE A 163 3.42 -9.23 -22.23
N LEU A 164 3.71 -8.25 -23.08
CA LEU A 164 2.73 -7.22 -23.45
C LEU A 164 1.52 -7.81 -24.17
N HIS A 165 1.70 -8.86 -24.98
CA HIS A 165 0.59 -9.57 -25.61
C HIS A 165 -0.30 -10.29 -24.59
N ILE A 166 0.29 -10.99 -23.62
CA ILE A 166 -0.45 -11.61 -22.51
C ILE A 166 -1.23 -10.55 -21.71
N ILE A 167 -0.60 -9.41 -21.42
CA ILE A 167 -1.24 -8.30 -20.71
C ILE A 167 -2.40 -7.72 -21.54
N MET A 168 -2.23 -7.53 -22.85
CA MET A 168 -3.29 -7.09 -23.76
C MET A 168 -4.51 -8.01 -23.71
N ILE A 169 -4.29 -9.33 -23.77
CA ILE A 169 -5.36 -10.34 -23.64
C ILE A 169 -6.06 -10.20 -22.28
N LYS A 170 -5.30 -10.14 -21.19
CA LYS A 170 -5.85 -10.02 -19.83
C LYS A 170 -6.66 -8.73 -19.67
N PHE A 171 -6.22 -7.63 -20.27
CA PHE A 171 -6.86 -6.31 -20.15
C PHE A 171 -8.03 -6.12 -21.14
N GLY A 172 -8.21 -7.02 -22.10
CA GLY A 172 -9.23 -6.90 -23.14
C GLY A 172 -8.96 -5.75 -24.11
N VAL A 173 -7.68 -5.46 -24.39
CA VAL A 173 -7.25 -4.38 -25.29
C VAL A 173 -6.38 -4.96 -26.41
N SER A 174 -6.37 -4.31 -27.57
CA SER A 174 -5.61 -4.75 -28.75
C SER A 174 -4.34 -3.94 -29.00
N THR A 175 -4.10 -2.89 -28.21
CA THR A 175 -2.98 -1.96 -28.43
C THR A 175 -2.19 -1.72 -27.16
N ARG A 176 -0.90 -1.45 -27.33
CA ARG A 176 0.01 -1.00 -26.27
C ARG A 176 -0.50 0.26 -25.57
N SER A 177 -1.00 1.23 -26.34
CA SER A 177 -1.62 2.44 -25.79
C SER A 177 -2.93 2.12 -25.05
N GLY A 178 -3.67 1.10 -25.46
CA GLY A 178 -4.84 0.58 -24.75
C GLY A 178 -4.48 0.03 -23.35
N ILE A 179 -3.33 -0.62 -23.19
CA ILE A 179 -2.83 -1.04 -21.88
C ILE A 179 -2.63 0.18 -20.98
N VAL A 180 -1.88 1.17 -21.47
CA VAL A 180 -1.63 2.43 -20.74
C VAL A 180 -2.94 3.17 -20.46
N GLY A 181 -3.87 3.19 -21.41
CA GLY A 181 -5.20 3.76 -21.26
C GLY A 181 -6.06 3.06 -20.22
N LYS A 182 -5.91 1.75 -19.99
CA LYS A 182 -6.58 1.06 -18.87
C LYS A 182 -5.89 1.29 -17.54
N VAL A 183 -4.56 1.39 -17.52
CA VAL A 183 -3.85 1.80 -16.30
C VAL A 183 -4.25 3.23 -15.92
N ASN A 184 -4.36 4.15 -16.89
CA ASN A 184 -4.61 5.58 -16.66
C ASN A 184 -6.09 5.99 -16.63
N GLY A 185 -6.97 5.34 -17.38
CA GLY A 185 -8.42 5.59 -17.36
C GLY A 185 -9.14 4.97 -16.16
N LEU A 186 -8.39 4.28 -15.31
CA LEU A 186 -8.79 3.87 -13.97
C LEU A 186 -8.02 4.65 -12.87
N LEU A 187 -7.14 5.60 -13.22
CA LEU A 187 -6.50 6.58 -12.31
C LEU A 187 -7.37 7.83 -12.16
#